data_AF-A0A960SMZ4-F1
#
_entry.id   AF-A0A960SMZ4-F1
#
_cell.length_a   1.000
_cell.length_b   1.000
_cell.length_c   1.000
_cell.angle_alpha   90.00
_cell.angle_beta   90.00
_cell.angle_gamma   90.00
#
_symmetry.space_group_name_H-M   'P 1'
#
loop_
_entity.id
_entity.type
_entity.pdbx_description
1 polymer ?
#
loop_
_entity_poly.entity_id
_entity_poly.type
_entity_poly.pdbx_seq_one_letter_code
_entity_poly.pdbx_strand_id
1 'polypeptide(L)'
;HWQRRIDRVQPSGGAHIGLTIGDVEIMSLRPFSRTRVGAVSDSINLASRLVSAARAGEIVVSNSFFHELTEEKKQGFVELEPLEGRNVGKIKAWKLSLAGRYTSPHEPAEAPPSPPEPSP
;
A
#
# COMPACT_ATOMS: atom_id res chain seq x y z
N HIS A 1 6.41 26.40 -16.73
CA HIS A 1 7.23 25.29 -16.16
C HIS A 1 6.37 24.04 -15.95
N TRP A 2 6.20 23.23 -16.99
CA TRP A 2 5.42 21.98 -16.94
C TRP A 2 6.20 20.78 -16.35
N GLN A 3 7.52 20.93 -16.26
CA GLN A 3 8.52 19.95 -15.84
C GLN A 3 8.48 19.53 -14.35
N ARG A 4 7.58 20.12 -13.54
CA ARG A 4 7.41 19.77 -12.11
C ARG A 4 6.22 18.85 -11.84
N ARG A 5 5.43 18.51 -12.86
CA ARG A 5 4.46 17.41 -12.81
C ARG A 5 5.16 16.13 -13.23
N ILE A 6 6.05 15.64 -12.36
CA ILE A 6 6.35 14.21 -12.41
C ILE A 6 5.13 13.56 -11.78
N ASP A 7 4.07 13.40 -12.56
CA ASP A 7 3.12 12.35 -12.26
C ASP A 7 3.95 11.07 -12.31
N ARG A 8 4.34 10.55 -11.15
CA ARG A 8 4.76 9.15 -11.04
C ARG A 8 3.49 8.34 -11.29
N VAL A 9 3.03 8.32 -12.54
CA VAL A 9 2.01 7.40 -13.00
C VAL A 9 2.62 6.05 -12.77
N GLN A 10 2.10 5.34 -11.77
CA GLN A 10 2.47 3.96 -11.56
C GLN A 10 2.22 3.22 -12.88
N PRO A 11 3.24 2.56 -13.47
CA PRO A 11 3.13 1.97 -14.80
C PRO A 11 2.15 0.79 -14.86
N SER A 12 1.54 0.41 -13.73
CA SER A 12 0.57 -0.68 -13.60
C SER A 12 -0.81 -0.15 -13.19
N GLY A 13 -1.87 -0.68 -13.81
CA GLY A 13 -3.24 -0.43 -13.37
C GLY A 13 -3.55 -1.20 -12.08
N GLY A 14 -4.14 -0.53 -11.09
CA GLY A 14 -4.53 -1.12 -9.80
C GLY A 14 -3.66 -0.68 -8.62
N ALA A 15 -4.10 -0.99 -7.40
CA ALA A 15 -3.36 -0.66 -6.18
C ALA A 15 -2.32 -1.74 -5.86
N HIS A 16 -1.13 -1.33 -5.46
CA HIS A 16 -0.07 -2.20 -4.94
C HIS A 16 0.49 -1.56 -3.69
N ILE A 17 0.69 -2.35 -2.64
CA ILE A 17 0.89 -1.82 -1.30
C ILE A 17 2.14 -2.43 -0.69
N GLY A 18 3.06 -1.59 -0.20
CA GLY A 18 4.18 -2.00 0.62
C GLY A 18 3.93 -1.65 2.08
N LEU A 19 4.03 -2.62 2.98
CA LEU A 19 3.78 -2.47 4.41
C LEU A 19 5.02 -2.79 5.23
N THR A 20 5.30 -1.95 6.21
CA THR A 20 6.37 -2.20 7.17
C THR A 20 6.03 -1.58 8.51
N ILE A 21 6.80 -1.94 9.53
CA ILE A 21 6.71 -1.41 10.88
C ILE A 21 8.10 -0.95 11.31
N GLY A 22 8.16 0.20 11.98
CA GLY A 22 9.39 0.77 12.51
C GLY A 22 9.19 2.21 12.94
N ASP A 23 10.18 2.75 13.63
CA ASP A 23 10.13 4.11 14.15
C ASP A 23 10.17 5.14 13.02
N VAL A 24 9.40 6.22 13.17
CA VAL A 24 9.35 7.32 12.20
C VAL A 24 9.58 8.63 12.91
N GLU A 25 10.60 9.37 12.47
CA GLU A 25 10.86 10.72 12.95
C GLU A 25 10.11 11.73 12.08
N ILE A 26 9.35 12.61 12.74
CA ILE A 26 8.53 13.63 12.09
C ILE A 26 9.12 15.01 12.40
N MET A 27 9.38 15.81 11.37
CA MET A 27 10.01 17.12 11.50
C MET A 27 9.33 18.20 10.67
N SER A 28 9.40 19.45 11.14
CA SER A 28 8.89 20.60 10.38
C SER A 28 9.92 21.04 9.34
N LEU A 29 9.56 21.01 8.05
CA LEU A 29 10.45 21.40 6.94
C LEU A 29 10.59 22.93 6.79
N ARG A 30 9.79 23.69 7.52
CA ARG A 30 9.94 25.14 7.70
C ARG A 30 9.63 25.52 9.14
N PRO A 31 10.28 26.54 9.72
CA PRO A 31 9.90 27.06 11.04
C PRO A 31 8.41 27.40 11.08
N PHE A 32 7.71 26.93 12.11
CA PHE A 32 6.29 27.23 12.42
C PHE A 32 5.24 26.80 11.37
N SER A 33 5.60 25.97 10.39
CA SER A 33 4.67 25.55 9.33
C SER A 33 4.01 24.20 9.64
N ARG A 34 2.78 24.22 10.17
CA ARG A 34 1.98 23.00 10.43
C ARG A 34 1.63 22.18 9.18
N THR A 35 1.72 22.77 7.99
CA THR A 35 1.36 22.13 6.72
C THR A 35 2.55 21.57 5.94
N ARG A 36 3.79 21.77 6.42
CA ARG A 36 5.01 21.29 5.75
C ARG A 36 5.83 20.46 6.70
N VAL A 37 5.42 19.21 6.80
CA VAL A 37 6.04 18.20 7.66
C VAL A 37 6.76 17.19 6.77
N GLY A 38 7.96 16.80 7.18
CA GLY A 38 8.73 15.71 6.61
C GLY A 38 8.72 14.53 7.57
N ALA A 39 8.82 13.34 7.01
CA ALA A 39 9.00 12.10 7.76
C ALA A 39 10.29 11.43 7.30
N VAL A 40 11.11 10.98 8.25
CA VAL A 40 12.37 10.30 7.98
C VAL A 40 12.37 8.98 8.75
N SER A 41 12.64 7.90 8.01
CA SER A 41 12.78 6.56 8.59
C SER A 41 13.38 5.60 7.59
N ASP A 42 14.14 4.62 8.08
CA ASP A 42 14.52 3.44 7.32
C ASP A 42 13.29 2.63 6.88
N SER A 43 12.22 2.66 7.68
CA SER A 43 10.94 2.01 7.36
C SER A 43 10.27 2.64 6.13
N ILE A 44 10.39 3.96 5.93
CA ILE A 44 9.86 4.63 4.72
C ILE A 44 10.65 4.19 3.47
N ASN A 45 11.97 4.12 3.58
CA ASN A 45 12.83 3.65 2.49
C ASN A 45 12.55 2.18 2.15
N LEU A 46 12.35 1.34 3.17
CA LEU A 46 11.96 -0.05 3.02
C LEU A 46 10.58 -0.19 2.39
N ALA A 47 9.58 0.54 2.87
CA ALA A 47 8.22 0.55 2.32
C ALA A 47 8.23 0.88 0.83
N SER A 48 9.00 1.88 0.40
CA SER A 48 9.14 2.23 -1.02
C SER A 48 9.69 1.07 -1.86
N ARG A 49 10.57 0.24 -1.32
CA ARG A 49 11.10 -0.94 -2.00
C ARG A 49 10.08 -2.07 -2.08
N LEU A 50 9.33 -2.28 -1.00
CA LEU A 50 8.24 -3.26 -0.96
C LEU A 50 7.13 -2.90 -1.96
N VAL A 51 6.75 -1.62 -2.03
CA VAL A 51 5.82 -1.09 -3.05
C VAL A 51 6.33 -1.40 -4.45
N SER A 52 7.63 -1.20 -4.71
CA SER A 52 8.22 -1.45 -6.03
C SER A 52 8.28 -2.94 -6.40
N ALA A 53 8.28 -3.83 -5.41
CA ALA A 53 8.24 -5.28 -5.61
C ALA A 53 6.81 -5.83 -5.74
N ALA A 54 5.80 -5.07 -5.31
CA ALA A 54 4.40 -5.45 -5.35
C ALA A 54 3.80 -5.27 -6.76
N ARG A 55 3.08 -6.26 -7.26
CA ARG A 55 2.23 -6.11 -8.44
C ARG A 55 0.86 -5.55 -8.06
N ALA A 56 0.09 -5.16 -9.06
CA ALA A 56 -1.29 -4.74 -8.86
C ALA A 56 -2.10 -5.84 -8.15
N GLY A 57 -2.84 -5.45 -7.11
CA GLY A 57 -3.58 -6.36 -6.25
C GLY A 57 -2.72 -7.13 -5.26
N GLU A 58 -1.44 -6.79 -5.09
CA GLU A 58 -0.57 -7.42 -4.10
C GLU A 58 -0.24 -6.46 -2.94
N ILE A 59 -0.11 -7.05 -1.76
CA ILE A 59 0.45 -6.42 -0.57
C ILE A 59 1.79 -7.12 -0.29
N VAL A 60 2.88 -6.37 -0.25
CA VAL A 60 4.20 -6.87 0.13
C VAL A 60 4.58 -6.29 1.49
N VAL A 61 4.91 -7.16 2.45
CA VAL A 61 5.24 -6.78 3.82
C VAL A 61 6.71 -7.07 4.15
N SER A 62 7.29 -6.28 5.06
CA SER A 62 8.62 -6.58 5.61
C SER A 62 8.60 -7.85 6.47
N ASN A 63 9.77 -8.47 6.63
CA ASN A 63 9.93 -9.62 7.53
C ASN A 63 9.46 -9.32 8.96
N SER A 64 9.84 -8.17 9.51
CA SER A 64 9.43 -7.78 10.87
C SER A 64 7.92 -7.68 11.00
N PHE A 65 7.23 -7.06 10.03
CA PHE A 65 5.78 -6.98 10.06
C PHE A 65 5.13 -8.36 10.00
N PHE A 66 5.64 -9.26 9.15
CA PHE A 66 5.12 -10.63 9.04
C PHE A 66 5.22 -11.41 10.36
N HIS A 67 6.31 -11.24 11.12
CA HIS A 67 6.50 -11.95 12.39
C HIS A 67 5.60 -11.43 13.52
N GLU A 68 5.13 -10.19 13.45
CA GLU A 68 4.13 -9.62 14.37
C GLU A 68 2.70 -10.11 14.10
N LEU A 69 2.46 -10.83 12.99
CA LEU A 69 1.14 -11.38 12.68
C LEU A 69 0.83 -12.66 13.47
N THR A 70 -0.45 -12.91 13.73
CA THR A 70 -0.93 -14.22 14.21
C THR A 70 -0.76 -15.28 13.13
N GLU A 71 -0.67 -16.55 13.52
CA GLU A 71 -0.52 -17.65 12.56
C GLU A 71 -1.66 -17.71 11.54
N GLU A 72 -2.91 -17.41 11.92
CA GLU A 72 -4.03 -17.38 10.96
C GLU A 72 -3.81 -16.32 9.87
N LYS A 73 -3.28 -15.15 10.25
CA LYS A 73 -2.99 -14.06 9.31
C LYS A 73 -1.80 -14.37 8.41
N LYS A 74 -0.85 -15.19 8.86
CA LYS A 74 0.31 -15.62 8.08
C LYS A 74 -0.03 -16.59 6.95
N GLN A 75 -1.08 -17.41 7.08
CA GLN A 75 -1.44 -18.46 6.11
C GLN A 75 -1.64 -17.97 4.67
N GLY A 76 -1.96 -16.69 4.46
CA GLY A 76 -2.13 -16.11 3.12
C GLY A 76 -0.86 -15.59 2.46
N PHE A 77 0.25 -15.52 3.19
CA PHE A 77 1.48 -14.91 2.70
C PHE A 77 2.38 -15.94 2.05
N VAL A 78 3.08 -15.50 1.00
CA VAL A 78 4.11 -16.28 0.30
C VAL A 78 5.43 -15.53 0.41
N GLU A 79 6.49 -16.24 0.77
CA GLU A 79 7.84 -15.65 0.80
C GLU A 79 8.26 -15.18 -0.60
N LEU A 80 8.89 -14.02 -0.67
CA LEU A 80 9.51 -13.52 -1.89
C LEU A 80 11.00 -13.85 -1.90
N GLU A 81 11.55 -13.97 -3.12
CA GLU A 81 13.00 -13.90 -3.30
C GLU A 81 13.56 -12.64 -2.63
N PRO A 82 14.71 -12.72 -1.95
CA PRO A 82 15.28 -11.59 -1.24
C PRO A 82 15.44 -10.37 -2.15
N LEU A 83 14.89 -9.24 -1.73
CA LEU A 83 14.97 -8.00 -2.49
C LEU A 83 16.35 -7.36 -2.26
N GLU A 84 17.02 -6.96 -3.34
CA GLU A 84 18.30 -6.27 -3.24
C GLU A 84 18.12 -4.84 -2.73
N GLY A 85 18.81 -4.53 -1.63
CA GLY A 85 18.72 -3.25 -0.96
C GLY A 85 19.99 -2.42 -1.12
N ARG A 86 19.92 -1.33 -1.89
CA ARG A 86 21.00 -0.34 -1.98
C ARG A 86 21.35 0.16 -0.57
N ASN A 87 22.56 -0.13 -0.08
CA ASN A 87 23.10 0.24 1.24
C ASN A 87 22.50 -0.49 2.46
N VAL A 88 21.65 -1.50 2.29
CA VAL A 88 20.99 -2.21 3.42
C VAL A 88 21.09 -3.74 3.28
N GLY A 89 21.68 -4.23 2.19
CA GLY A 89 21.82 -5.66 1.92
C GLY A 89 20.52 -6.29 1.43
N LYS A 90 20.37 -7.61 1.65
CA LYS A 90 19.20 -8.38 1.22
C LYS A 90 18.03 -8.20 2.18
N ILE A 91 16.86 -7.94 1.64
CA ILE A 91 15.62 -7.73 2.38
C ILE A 91 14.73 -8.96 2.19
N LYS A 92 14.41 -9.65 3.29
CA LYS A 92 13.38 -10.70 3.30
C LYS A 92 11.99 -10.06 3.35
N ALA A 93 11.09 -10.52 2.49
CA ALA A 93 9.75 -9.96 2.32
C ALA A 93 8.73 -11.05 2.03
N TRP A 94 7.46 -10.74 2.30
CA TRP A 94 6.34 -11.66 2.11
C TRP A 94 5.25 -10.98 1.31
N LYS A 95 4.60 -11.67 0.38
CA LYS A 95 3.50 -11.13 -0.42
C LYS A 95 2.16 -11.77 -0.07
N LEU A 96 1.11 -10.99 -0.22
CA LEU A 96 -0.27 -11.41 -0.14
C LEU A 96 -1.00 -11.00 -1.42
N SER A 97 -1.59 -11.97 -2.11
CA SER A 97 -2.42 -11.69 -3.30
C SER A 97 -3.87 -11.43 -2.89
N LEU A 98 -4.44 -10.35 -3.40
CA LEU A 98 -5.84 -9.98 -3.19
C LEU A 98 -6.77 -10.50 -4.29
N ALA A 99 -6.22 -11.07 -5.37
CA ALA A 99 -6.95 -11.47 -6.58
C ALA A 99 -8.06 -12.53 -6.35
N GLY A 100 -8.05 -13.23 -5.22
CA GLY A 100 -9.11 -14.18 -4.82
C GLY A 100 -9.89 -13.79 -3.56
N ARG A 101 -9.61 -12.62 -2.96
CA ARG A 101 -10.24 -12.20 -1.69
C ARG A 101 -11.37 -11.19 -1.87
N TYR A 102 -11.50 -10.61 -3.07
CA TYR A 102 -12.54 -9.64 -3.41
C TYR A 102 -13.54 -10.16 -4.46
N THR A 103 -13.53 -11.46 -4.77
CA THR A 103 -14.50 -12.07 -5.72
C THR A 103 -15.88 -12.34 -5.11
N SER A 104 -16.20 -11.78 -3.93
CA SER A 104 -17.60 -11.68 -3.52
C SER A 104 -18.28 -10.67 -4.46
N PRO A 105 -19.34 -11.06 -5.19
CA PRO A 105 -20.06 -10.10 -6.00
C PRO A 105 -20.56 -9.02 -5.06
N HIS A 106 -20.13 -7.79 -5.30
CA HIS A 106 -20.83 -6.63 -4.79
C HIS A 106 -22.23 -6.73 -5.40
N GLU A 107 -23.20 -7.17 -4.60
CA GLU A 107 -24.60 -7.13 -4.97
C GLU A 107 -24.87 -5.69 -5.44
N PRO A 108 -25.29 -5.48 -6.69
CA PRO A 108 -25.56 -4.13 -7.16
C PRO A 108 -26.63 -3.55 -6.24
N ALA A 109 -26.33 -2.40 -5.64
CA ALA A 109 -27.28 -1.70 -4.79
C ALA A 109 -28.62 -1.63 -5.52
N GLU A 110 -29.65 -2.20 -4.89
CA GLU A 110 -31.02 -2.19 -5.37
C GLU A 110 -31.37 -0.76 -5.83
N ALA A 111 -31.79 -0.62 -7.09
CA ALA A 111 -32.08 0.68 -7.66
C ALA A 111 -33.07 1.42 -6.75
N PRO A 112 -32.87 2.72 -6.48
CA PRO A 112 -33.80 3.47 -5.64
C PRO A 112 -35.22 3.34 -6.19
N PRO A 113 -36.23 3.15 -5.33
CA PRO A 113 -37.60 2.96 -5.79
C PRO A 113 -38.03 4.13 -6.67
N SER A 114 -38.64 3.81 -7.81
CA SER A 114 -39.15 4.80 -8.76
C SER A 114 -40.06 5.81 -8.05
N PRO A 115 -39.97 7.11 -8.39
CA PRO A 115 -40.84 8.12 -7.80
C PRO A 115 -42.31 7.79 -8.10
N PRO A 116 -43.24 8.10 -7.17
CA PRO A 116 -44.66 7.84 -7.37
C PRO A 116 -45.17 8.62 -8.59
N GLU A 117 -45.93 7.94 -9.46
CA GLU A 117 -46.58 8.58 -10.60
C GLU A 117 -47.52 9.70 -10.14
N PRO A 118 -47.58 10.83 -10.87
CA PRO A 118 -48.50 11.91 -10.52
C PRO A 118 -49.94 11.45 -10.74
N SER A 119 -50.74 11.52 -9.67
CA SER A 119 -52.19 11.32 -9.73
C SER A 119 -52.86 12.33 -10.67
N PRO A 120 -53.95 11.93 -11.37
CA PRO A 120 -54.64 12.76 -12.36
C PRO A 120 -55.33 14.00 -11.78
#